data_AF-A0A9D4KP32-F1
#
_entry.id   AF-A0A9D4KP32-F1
#
_cell.length_a   1.000
_cell.length_b   1.000
_cell.length_c   1.000
_cell.angle_alpha   90.00
_cell.angle_beta   90.00
_cell.angle_gamma   90.00
#
_symmetry.space_group_name_H-M   'P 1'
#
loop_
_entity.id
_entity.type
_entity.pdbx_description
1 polymer ?
#
loop_
_entity_poly.entity_id
_entity_poly.type
_entity_poly.pdbx_seq_one_letter_code
_entity_poly.pdbx_strand_id
1 'polypeptide(L)'
;MGILNLGLQNCALERNVTEDEDKFKSCGSMAQIRDAIRKTPELKGTWESTIQPVQQIVKERFQRLTLKDIPFRTPEPVQYDENDQIQHHLQKLFPDLYLSKLLL
;
A
#
# COMPACT_ATOMS: atom_id res chain seq x y z
N MET A 1 0.73 -23.76 3.69
CA MET A 1 -0.08 -22.53 3.86
C MET A 1 0.75 -21.34 3.41
N GLY A 2 0.16 -20.37 2.70
CA GLY A 2 0.88 -19.17 2.23
C GLY A 2 1.21 -18.22 3.38
N ILE A 3 2.23 -17.37 3.20
CA ILE A 3 2.66 -16.38 4.20
C ILE A 3 1.54 -15.40 4.57
N LEU A 4 0.68 -15.06 3.60
CA LEU A 4 -0.50 -14.21 3.81
C LEU A 4 -1.45 -14.84 4.81
N ASN A 5 -1.73 -16.14 4.69
CA ASN A 5 -2.64 -16.85 5.58
C ASN A 5 -2.06 -16.94 7.00
N LEU A 6 -0.73 -17.09 7.13
CA LEU A 6 -0.06 -17.10 8.43
C LEU A 6 -0.08 -15.71 9.09
N GLY A 7 0.23 -14.66 8.33
CA GLY A 7 0.27 -13.30 8.84
C GLY A 7 -1.11 -12.72 9.20
N LEU A 8 -2.17 -13.18 8.53
CA LEU A 8 -3.54 -12.72 8.76
C LEU A 8 -4.41 -13.74 9.51
N GLN A 9 -3.82 -14.81 10.04
CA GLN A 9 -4.58 -15.80 10.79
C GLN A 9 -5.24 -15.15 12.01
N ASN A 10 -6.54 -15.41 12.17
CA ASN A 10 -7.39 -14.90 13.25
C ASN A 10 -7.36 -13.37 13.40
N CYS A 11 -7.20 -12.63 12.29
CA CYS A 11 -7.27 -11.19 12.28
C CYS A 11 -8.48 -10.67 11.51
N ALA A 12 -9.15 -9.68 12.10
CA ALA A 12 -9.94 -8.70 11.38
C ALA A 12 -9.13 -7.40 11.30
N LEU A 13 -9.15 -6.75 10.13
CA LEU A 13 -8.50 -5.46 9.94
C LEU A 13 -9.58 -4.41 9.70
N GLU A 14 -9.53 -3.35 10.48
CA GLU A 14 -10.43 -2.21 10.37
C GLU A 14 -9.60 -0.95 10.56
N ARG A 15 -9.81 0.04 9.68
CA ARG A 15 -9.16 1.35 9.82
C ARG A 15 -9.91 2.20 10.83
N ASN A 16 -9.24 3.21 11.37
CA ASN A 16 -9.90 4.15 12.27
C ASN A 16 -10.97 4.97 11.52
N VAL A 17 -12.06 5.26 12.23
CA VAL A 17 -13.11 6.17 11.75
C VAL A 17 -12.59 7.60 11.77
N THR A 18 -12.96 8.37 10.75
CA THR A 18 -12.56 9.76 10.56
C THR A 18 -13.78 10.69 10.61
N GLU A 19 -13.59 11.99 10.83
CA GLU A 19 -14.68 12.98 10.76
C GLU A 19 -15.26 13.09 9.33
N ASP A 20 -14.44 12.82 8.31
CA ASP A 20 -14.80 12.84 6.89
C ASP A 20 -15.31 11.48 6.39
N GLU A 21 -15.70 10.57 7.29
CA GLU A 21 -16.08 9.19 6.96
C GLU A 21 -17.13 9.09 5.85
N ASP A 22 -18.10 10.02 5.83
CA ASP A 22 -19.17 10.05 4.84
C ASP A 22 -18.67 10.28 3.41
N LYS A 23 -17.55 11.00 3.25
CA LYS A 23 -16.89 11.19 1.95
C LYS A 23 -16.27 9.88 1.46
N PHE A 24 -15.76 9.06 2.38
CA PHE A 24 -15.15 7.77 2.05
C PHE A 24 -16.15 6.61 1.94
N LYS A 25 -17.29 6.64 2.65
CA LYS A 25 -18.34 5.61 2.57
C LYS A 25 -18.89 5.42 1.15
N SER A 26 -18.92 6.50 0.36
CA SER A 26 -19.35 6.46 -1.04
C SER A 26 -18.33 5.79 -1.98
N CYS A 27 -17.11 5.55 -1.52
CA CYS A 27 -16.03 4.94 -2.30
C CYS A 27 -15.98 3.42 -2.03
N GLY A 28 -16.26 2.61 -3.04
CA GLY A 28 -16.15 1.15 -2.98
C GLY A 28 -14.81 0.59 -3.46
N SER A 29 -13.87 1.44 -3.88
CA SER A 29 -12.58 1.03 -4.43
C SER A 29 -11.47 2.03 -4.16
N MET A 30 -10.22 1.56 -4.22
CA MET A 30 -9.03 2.43 -4.10
C MET A 30 -8.96 3.48 -5.20
N ALA A 31 -9.45 3.18 -6.41
CA ALA A 31 -9.51 4.17 -7.48
C ALA A 31 -10.43 5.34 -7.13
N GLN A 32 -11.62 5.03 -6.61
CA GLN A 32 -12.59 6.03 -6.18
C GLN A 32 -12.05 6.87 -5.01
N ILE A 33 -11.34 6.27 -4.05
CA ILE A 33 -10.68 7.00 -2.96
C ILE A 33 -9.64 7.97 -3.52
N ARG A 34 -8.79 7.53 -4.46
CA ARG A 34 -7.80 8.41 -5.10
C ARG A 34 -8.47 9.55 -5.85
N ASP A 35 -9.58 9.29 -6.54
CA ASP A 35 -10.33 10.33 -7.26
C ASP A 35 -11.02 11.31 -6.31
N ALA A 36 -11.54 10.84 -5.18
CA ALA A 36 -12.07 11.70 -4.12
C ALA A 36 -10.98 12.62 -3.55
N ILE A 37 -9.78 12.07 -3.29
CA ILE A 37 -8.62 12.85 -2.82
C ILE A 37 -8.15 13.85 -3.90
N ARG A 38 -8.15 13.49 -5.18
CA ARG A 38 -7.84 14.43 -6.27
C ARG A 38 -8.80 15.61 -6.32
N LYS A 39 -10.09 15.38 -6.04
CA LYS A 39 -11.13 16.42 -6.00
C LYS A 39 -11.08 17.23 -4.72
N THR A 40 -10.63 16.63 -3.61
CA THR A 40 -10.55 17.28 -2.30
C THR A 40 -9.22 16.88 -1.64
N PRO A 41 -8.12 17.61 -1.93
CA PRO A 41 -6.77 17.26 -1.47
C PRO A 41 -6.60 17.16 0.04
N GLU A 42 -7.42 17.89 0.81
CA GLU A 42 -7.44 17.86 2.27
C GLU A 42 -7.73 16.46 2.82
N LEU A 43 -8.46 15.63 2.08
CA LEU A 43 -8.78 14.25 2.46
C LEU A 43 -7.57 13.33 2.47
N LYS A 44 -6.47 13.71 1.81
CA LYS A 44 -5.26 12.88 1.73
C LYS A 44 -4.69 12.61 3.11
N GLY A 45 -4.46 13.66 3.90
CA GLY A 45 -3.89 13.54 5.24
C GLY A 45 -4.79 12.76 6.19
N THR A 46 -6.09 13.01 6.11
CA THR A 46 -7.11 12.27 6.88
C THR A 46 -7.13 10.79 6.50
N TRP A 47 -7.07 10.46 5.22
CA TRP A 47 -7.03 9.07 4.76
C TRP A 47 -5.75 8.36 5.24
N GLU A 48 -4.59 8.99 5.05
CA GLU A 48 -3.30 8.46 5.46
C GLU A 48 -3.25 8.18 6.97
N SER A 49 -3.72 9.12 7.80
CA SER A 49 -3.71 8.96 9.27
C SER A 49 -4.61 7.83 9.75
N THR A 50 -5.69 7.51 9.02
CA THR A 50 -6.62 6.44 9.41
C THR A 50 -6.14 5.06 9.01
N ILE A 51 -5.39 4.95 7.92
CA ILE A 51 -4.88 3.66 7.40
C ILE A 51 -3.51 3.29 7.97
N GLN A 52 -2.69 4.28 8.33
CA GLN A 52 -1.33 4.08 8.84
C GLN A 52 -1.25 3.13 10.06
N PRO A 53 -2.15 3.21 11.06
CA PRO A 53 -2.12 2.29 12.20
C PRO A 53 -2.32 0.83 11.78
N VAL A 54 -3.22 0.58 10.82
CA VAL A 54 -3.48 -0.76 10.29
C VAL A 54 -2.28 -1.27 9.51
N GLN A 55 -1.68 -0.42 8.67
CA GLN A 55 -0.46 -0.77 7.93
C GLN A 55 0.68 -1.15 8.87
N GLN A 56 0.86 -0.41 9.96
CA GLN A 56 1.88 -0.69 10.97
C GLN A 56 1.64 -2.04 11.65
N ILE A 57 0.40 -2.34 12.06
CA ILE A 57 0.04 -3.65 12.66
C ILE A 57 0.33 -4.81 11.70
N VAL A 58 -0.06 -4.65 10.42
CA VAL A 58 0.20 -5.67 9.39
C VAL A 58 1.70 -5.86 9.21
N LYS A 59 2.46 -4.78 9.08
CA LYS A 59 3.92 -4.83 8.94
C LYS A 59 4.58 -5.56 10.11
N GLU A 60 4.25 -5.19 11.35
CA GLU A 60 4.80 -5.82 12.55
C GLU A 60 4.46 -7.31 12.65
N ARG A 61 3.25 -7.70 12.24
CA ARG A 61 2.88 -9.12 12.18
C ARG A 61 3.72 -9.89 11.17
N PHE A 62 3.88 -9.35 9.96
CA PHE A 62 4.63 -10.02 8.90
C PHE A 62 6.13 -10.08 9.18
N GLN A 63 6.70 -9.08 9.85
CA GLN A 63 8.11 -9.08 10.27
C GLN A 63 8.45 -10.20 11.27
N ARG A 64 7.45 -10.72 12.01
CA ARG A 64 7.64 -11.84 12.96
C ARG A 64 7.56 -13.21 12.29
N LEU A 65 7.15 -13.27 11.01
CA LEU A 65 7.00 -14.53 10.31
C LEU A 65 8.35 -15.04 9.80
N THR A 66 8.51 -16.36 9.83
CA THR A 66 9.62 -17.06 9.21
C THR A 66 9.09 -18.05 8.19
N LEU A 67 9.81 -18.19 7.08
CA LEU A 67 9.51 -19.17 6.04
C LEU A 67 10.76 -20.03 5.82
N LYS A 68 10.66 -21.33 6.14
CA LYS A 68 11.80 -22.26 6.08
C LYS A 68 13.02 -21.73 6.88
N ASP A 69 12.76 -21.28 8.10
CA ASP A 69 13.76 -20.70 9.01
C ASP A 69 14.42 -19.39 8.53
N ILE A 70 13.92 -18.81 7.43
CA ILE A 70 14.36 -17.51 6.92
C ILE A 70 13.33 -16.46 7.33
N PRO A 71 13.73 -15.36 8.01
CA PRO A 71 12.83 -14.25 8.31
C PRO A 71 12.16 -13.70 7.05
N PHE A 72 10.84 -13.51 7.12
CA PHE A 72 10.10 -12.91 6.03
C PHE A 72 10.46 -11.42 5.93
N ARG A 73 11.02 -11.02 4.79
CA ARG A 73 11.35 -9.62 4.54
C ARG A 73 10.06 -8.85 4.22
N THR A 74 9.83 -7.79 4.99
CA THR A 74 8.72 -6.87 4.77
C THR A 74 9.32 -5.59 4.20
N PRO A 75 9.47 -5.46 2.88
CA PRO A 75 10.07 -4.27 2.28
C PRO A 75 9.20 -3.04 2.54
N GLU A 76 9.82 -1.87 2.64
CA GLU A 76 9.06 -0.63 2.66
C GLU A 76 8.36 -0.43 1.31
N PRO A 77 7.16 0.16 1.29
CA PRO A 77 6.56 0.64 0.06
C PRO A 77 7.52 1.62 -0.61
N VAL A 78 7.76 1.44 -1.90
CA VAL A 78 8.55 2.37 -2.70
C VAL A 78 7.84 3.73 -2.69
N GLN A 79 8.57 4.79 -2.36
CA GLN A 79 8.01 6.14 -2.45
C GLN A 79 7.79 6.52 -3.92
N TYR A 80 6.84 7.41 -4.20
CA TYR A 80 6.49 7.77 -5.58
C TYR A 80 7.70 8.32 -6.38
N ASP A 81 8.57 9.08 -5.72
CA ASP A 81 9.81 9.62 -6.29
C ASP A 81 10.87 8.54 -6.57
N GLU A 82 10.95 7.52 -5.73
CA GLU A 82 11.80 6.35 -5.96
C GLU A 82 11.32 5.51 -7.14
N ASN A 83 9.99 5.42 -7.32
CA ASN A 83 9.38 4.75 -8.46
C ASN A 83 9.71 5.45 -9.78
N ASP A 84 9.65 6.79 -9.82
CA ASP A 84 10.05 7.58 -11.00
C ASP A 84 11.53 7.37 -11.34
N GLN A 85 12.40 7.29 -10.32
CA GLN A 85 13.83 6.99 -10.51
C GLN A 85 14.07 5.57 -11.03
N ILE A 86 13.36 4.57 -10.50
CA ILE A 86 13.43 3.19 -10.99
C ILE A 86 12.97 3.14 -12.44
N GLN A 87 11.86 3.81 -12.76
CA GLN A 87 11.34 3.86 -14.13
C GLN A 87 12.35 4.51 -15.08
N HIS A 88 12.95 5.64 -14.69
CA HIS A 88 14.01 6.31 -15.47
C HIS A 88 15.24 5.44 -15.70
N HIS A 89 15.72 4.73 -14.68
CA HIS A 89 16.85 3.81 -14.82
C HIS A 89 16.51 2.61 -15.71
N LEU A 90 15.29 2.07 -15.61
CA LEU A 90 14.83 0.99 -16.48
C LEU A 90 14.74 1.43 -17.95
N GLN A 91 14.30 2.66 -18.24
CA GLN A 91 14.32 3.22 -19.60
C GLN A 91 15.74 3.29 -20.18
N LYS A 92 16.71 3.68 -19.36
CA LYS A 92 18.10 3.81 -19.80
C LYS A 92 18.79 2.47 -20.02
N LEU A 93 18.51 1.50 -19.16
CA LEU A 93 19.15 0.18 -19.22
C LEU A 93 18.47 -0.75 -20.24
N PHE A 94 17.16 -0.58 -20.44
CA PHE A 94 16.35 -1.41 -21.32
C PHE A 94 15.41 -0.53 -22.18
N PRO A 95 15.95 0.13 -23.22
CA PRO A 95 15.18 1.06 -24.05
C PRO A 95 14.01 0.41 -24.80
N ASP A 96 14.08 -0.91 -25.04
CA ASP A 96 13.02 -1.69 -25.70
C ASP A 96 11.93 -2.21 -24.73
N LEU A 97 12.03 -1.88 -23.44
CA LEU A 97 11.11 -2.35 -22.41
C LEU A 97 9.82 -1.49 -22.42
N TYR A 98 8.68 -2.13 -22.69
CA TYR A 98 7.36 -1.49 -22.60
C TYR A 98 6.94 -1.26 -21.16
N LEU A 99 7.39 -0.15 -20.58
CA LEU A 99 7.10 0.25 -19.20
C LEU A 99 5.61 0.47 -18.91
N SER A 100 4.79 0.72 -19.93
CA SER A 100 3.33 0.82 -19.78
C SER A 100 2.66 -0.47 -19.28
N LYS A 101 3.35 -1.62 -19.35
CA LYS A 101 2.88 -2.90 -18.80
C LYS A 101 3.41 -3.18 -17.39
N LEU A 102 4.37 -2.40 -16.91
CA LEU A 102 4.87 -2.51 -15.56
C LEU A 102 4.00 -1.63 -14.68
N LEU A 103 3.07 -2.26 -13.95
CA LEU A 103 2.33 -1.63 -12.85
C LEU A 103 3.28 -1.39 -11.67
N LEU A 104 4.22 -0.46 -11.84
CA LEU A 104 5.07 0.08 -10.78
C LEU A 104 4.38 1.27 -10.12
#